data_AF-X5WT32-F1
#
_entry.id   AF-X5WT32-F1
#
_cell.length_a   1.000
_cell.length_b   1.000
_cell.length_c   1.000
_cell.angle_alpha   90.00
_cell.angle_beta   90.00
_cell.angle_gamma   90.00
#
_symmetry.space_group_name_H-M   'P 1'
#
loop_
_entity.id
_entity.type
_entity.pdbx_description
1 polymer ?
#
loop_
_entity_poly.entity_id
_entity_poly.type
_entity_poly.pdbx_seq_one_letter_code
_entity_poly.pdbx_strand_id
1 'polypeptide(L)'
;MSVGLCIEASATDEAQVVGRYIAPGIRIDTDLLVEHLEGNQQRSAPWTLVRERLELACSAKGTALIRPDGPRNHIREYMRQLFTGRRHSDPERFVRAFVMALSFEDMRSVEGFVHNFLLAKNDINIGELRESIQRYRDIQKDIHELERRLGALRALAELVAAFVSLLEREEIARGVARLAALIEAGTALLANIKERRDNRAAVDDTQRMIDRCDDEIKSLRERQESLVAQSLAEGVAGKRAVVQSELKAVELAQAEISKRLQARFLAVARAASLLDHREQLASLKLGALFQSLEALKKKSGGLAPPRWPREPHEMEELIAGAREAALVNVEKILDRRDNAIAQRRKLQEEIADLVHRRDRARAGQVALDDRTVRLMAALQRENMRPRALCQVAEIIDADWREAAEGLLGRDREAILVEPEHASRAVEILRSGRDSFRGCRVVNTRRLTEQRSGFETGSLATVFASEDPLAMAFIRFRTGQVRLADTQAVLLGVAARLCATVLTIAG
;
A
#
# COMPACT_ATOMS: atom_id res chain seq x y z
N MET A 1 55.55 46.22 -46.31
CA MET A 1 54.26 46.92 -46.54
C MET A 1 54.58 48.39 -46.56
N SER A 2 54.15 49.10 -47.60
CA SER A 2 54.35 50.54 -47.71
C SER A 2 53.02 51.26 -47.47
N VAL A 3 53.05 52.30 -46.66
CA VAL A 3 51.90 53.13 -46.31
C VAL A 3 52.31 54.56 -46.56
N GLY A 4 51.46 55.32 -47.24
CA GLY A 4 51.82 56.68 -47.60
C GLY A 4 50.63 57.61 -47.75
N LEU A 5 50.94 58.89 -47.57
CA LEU A 5 50.07 60.02 -47.84
C LEU A 5 50.66 60.77 -49.04
N CYS A 6 49.80 61.09 -49.99
CA CYS A 6 50.17 61.88 -51.17
C CYS A 6 49.67 63.29 -50.95
N ILE A 7 50.62 64.22 -50.90
CA ILE A 7 50.40 65.62 -50.61
C ILE A 7 50.84 66.39 -51.84
N GLU A 8 49.92 67.16 -52.42
CA GLU A 8 50.24 68.09 -53.50
C GLU A 8 50.22 69.50 -52.92
N ALA A 9 51.23 70.29 -53.28
CA ALA A 9 51.35 71.68 -52.89
C ALA A 9 51.78 72.48 -54.13
N SER A 10 51.10 73.60 -54.36
CA SER A 10 51.45 74.58 -55.38
C SER A 10 51.94 75.85 -54.70
N ALA A 11 52.67 76.72 -55.40
CA ALA A 11 53.12 77.99 -54.83
C ALA A 11 51.96 78.94 -54.45
N THR A 12 50.76 78.68 -54.98
CA THR A 12 49.55 79.50 -54.77
C THR A 12 48.52 78.90 -53.80
N ASP A 13 48.57 77.59 -53.53
CA ASP A 13 47.55 76.87 -52.73
C ASP A 13 48.18 76.18 -51.52
N GLU A 14 47.42 76.09 -50.42
CA GLU A 14 47.83 75.31 -49.24
C GLU A 14 47.98 73.82 -49.58
N ALA A 15 48.89 73.13 -48.88
CA ALA A 15 49.16 71.72 -49.10
C ALA A 15 47.91 70.85 -48.84
N GLN A 16 47.43 70.14 -49.86
CA GLN A 16 46.27 69.26 -49.75
C GLN A 16 46.67 67.79 -49.86
N VAL A 17 46.01 66.94 -49.06
CA VAL A 17 46.20 65.49 -49.13
C VAL A 17 45.32 64.93 -50.23
N VAL A 18 45.91 64.71 -51.41
CA VAL A 18 45.23 64.25 -52.63
C VAL A 18 44.98 62.75 -52.63
N GLY A 19 45.80 61.98 -51.90
CA GLY A 19 45.70 60.53 -51.86
C GLY A 19 46.19 59.90 -50.57
N ARG A 20 45.62 58.74 -50.22
CA ARG A 20 46.10 57.87 -49.15
C ARG A 20 46.18 56.46 -49.71
N TYR A 21 47.31 55.80 -49.52
CA TYR A 21 47.50 54.48 -50.07
C TYR A 21 48.14 53.54 -49.06
N ILE A 22 47.76 52.27 -49.20
CA ILE A 22 48.36 51.17 -48.49
C ILE A 22 48.68 50.09 -49.52
N ALA A 23 49.97 49.80 -49.66
CA ALA A 23 50.53 48.84 -50.60
C ALA A 23 51.17 47.66 -49.83
N PRO A 24 50.43 46.55 -49.62
CA PRO A 24 50.95 45.37 -48.94
C PRO A 24 52.11 44.75 -49.73
N GLY A 25 53.20 44.36 -49.07
CA GLY A 25 54.29 43.61 -49.72
C GLY A 25 55.14 44.35 -50.78
N ILE A 26 54.87 45.63 -51.06
CA ILE A 26 55.65 46.45 -52.00
C ILE A 26 56.69 47.28 -51.28
N ARG A 27 57.87 47.38 -51.88
CA ARG A 27 58.91 48.36 -51.56
C ARG A 27 58.79 49.49 -52.59
N ILE A 28 58.69 50.72 -52.11
CA ILE A 28 58.59 51.90 -52.97
C ILE A 28 59.99 52.47 -53.11
N ASP A 29 60.46 52.54 -54.35
CA ASP A 29 61.73 53.16 -54.73
C ASP A 29 61.46 54.50 -55.46
N THR A 30 62.46 55.38 -55.52
CA THR A 30 62.33 56.76 -56.02
C THR A 30 61.77 56.84 -57.44
N ASP A 31 62.10 55.87 -58.29
CA ASP A 31 61.65 55.80 -59.69
C ASP A 31 60.13 55.68 -59.83
N LEU A 32 59.44 55.12 -58.83
CA LEU A 32 57.99 55.01 -58.82
C LEU A 32 57.31 56.37 -58.58
N LEU A 33 57.98 57.28 -57.87
CA LEU A 33 57.43 58.56 -57.40
C LEU A 33 57.84 59.75 -58.27
N VAL A 34 58.78 59.56 -59.20
CA VAL A 34 59.35 60.61 -60.04
C VAL A 34 59.05 60.34 -61.52
N GLU A 35 58.82 61.41 -62.26
CA GLU A 35 58.72 61.42 -63.71
C GLU A 35 59.97 62.12 -64.29
N HIS A 36 60.55 61.54 -65.33
CA HIS A 36 61.71 62.08 -66.02
C HIS A 36 61.22 62.86 -67.24
N LEU A 37 61.54 64.15 -67.32
CA LEU A 37 61.25 65.03 -68.44
C LEU A 37 62.43 65.06 -69.43
N GLU A 38 62.19 65.52 -70.66
CA GLU A 38 63.24 65.70 -71.66
C GLU A 38 64.36 66.62 -71.12
N GLY A 39 65.62 66.20 -71.21
CA GLY A 39 66.77 66.95 -70.69
C GLY A 39 67.29 66.57 -69.29
N ASN A 40 67.04 65.34 -68.83
CA ASN A 40 67.52 64.79 -67.55
C ASN A 40 67.00 65.54 -66.29
N GLN A 41 65.87 66.23 -66.42
CA GLN A 41 65.18 66.87 -65.31
C GLN A 41 64.14 65.92 -64.72
N GLN A 42 64.08 65.86 -63.39
CA GLN A 42 63.16 65.02 -62.64
C GLN A 42 62.11 65.88 -61.93
N ARG A 43 60.84 65.50 -62.03
CA ARG A 43 59.73 66.11 -61.29
C ARG A 43 58.99 65.04 -60.50
N SER A 44 58.42 65.39 -59.35
CA SER A 44 57.47 64.52 -58.65
C SER A 44 56.30 64.18 -59.56
N ALA A 45 56.03 62.89 -59.72
CA ALA A 45 54.93 62.41 -60.54
C ALA A 45 53.58 62.79 -59.91
N PRO A 46 52.57 63.16 -60.72
CA PRO A 46 51.23 63.44 -60.20
C PRO A 46 50.62 62.18 -59.59
N TRP A 47 49.71 62.36 -58.62
CA TRP A 47 49.15 61.21 -57.89
C TRP A 47 48.48 60.17 -58.81
N THR A 48 47.85 60.61 -59.90
CA THR A 48 47.23 59.72 -60.90
C THR A 48 48.22 58.72 -61.49
N LEU A 49 49.42 59.19 -61.84
CA LEU A 49 50.48 58.36 -62.43
C LEU A 49 51.12 57.44 -61.38
N VAL A 50 51.38 57.96 -60.18
CA VAL A 50 51.92 57.14 -59.07
C VAL A 50 50.93 56.03 -58.68
N ARG A 51 49.63 56.33 -58.67
CA ARG A 51 48.57 55.36 -58.40
C ARG A 51 48.59 54.21 -59.40
N GLU A 52 48.63 54.49 -60.70
CA GLU A 52 48.67 53.46 -61.74
C GLU A 52 49.91 52.58 -61.61
N ARG A 53 51.08 53.18 -61.35
CA ARG A 53 52.32 52.44 -61.08
C ARG A 53 52.22 51.54 -59.85
N LEU A 54 51.60 52.03 -58.77
CA LEU A 54 51.37 51.24 -57.55
C LEU A 54 50.36 50.11 -57.77
N GLU A 55 49.30 50.32 -58.56
CA GLU A 55 48.32 49.28 -58.91
C GLU A 55 48.96 48.16 -59.74
N LEU A 56 49.81 48.51 -60.70
CA LEU A 56 50.60 47.55 -61.47
C LEU A 56 51.60 46.78 -60.59
N ALA A 57 52.30 47.46 -59.68
CA ALA A 57 53.23 46.81 -58.77
C ALA A 57 52.53 45.88 -57.75
N CYS A 58 51.31 46.24 -57.32
CA CYS A 58 50.46 45.43 -56.45
C CYS A 58 49.99 44.17 -57.18
N SER A 59 49.48 44.32 -58.40
CA SER A 59 48.96 43.20 -59.19
C SER A 59 50.06 42.20 -59.56
N ALA A 60 51.27 42.66 -59.88
CA ALA A 60 52.43 41.79 -60.13
C ALA A 60 52.81 40.89 -58.94
N LYS A 61 52.50 41.30 -57.71
CA LYS A 61 52.73 40.51 -56.47
C LYS A 61 51.48 39.79 -55.96
N GLY A 62 50.37 39.82 -56.69
CA GLY A 62 49.11 39.17 -56.29
C GLY A 62 48.40 39.84 -55.12
N THR A 63 48.68 41.13 -54.88
CA THR A 63 48.05 41.94 -53.82
C THR A 63 47.24 43.09 -54.41
N ALA A 64 46.22 43.58 -53.71
CA ALA A 64 45.44 44.74 -54.14
C ALA A 64 45.92 46.02 -53.45
N LEU A 65 45.97 47.14 -54.21
CA LEU A 65 46.19 48.46 -53.62
C LEU A 65 44.96 48.87 -52.82
N ILE A 66 45.12 49.17 -51.54
CA ILE A 66 44.02 49.61 -50.68
C ILE A 66 44.00 51.14 -50.69
N ARG A 67 42.85 51.72 -51.05
CA ARG A 67 42.59 53.16 -51.07
C ARG A 67 41.47 53.50 -50.08
N PRO A 68 41.80 53.91 -48.86
CA PRO A 68 40.79 54.22 -47.85
C PRO A 68 40.19 55.62 -48.06
N ASP A 69 38.86 55.70 -48.02
CA ASP A 69 38.13 56.96 -48.06
C ASP A 69 38.19 57.62 -46.67
N GLY A 70 39.06 58.62 -46.53
CA GLY A 70 39.21 59.44 -45.33
C GLY A 70 40.22 58.95 -44.27
N PRO A 71 40.59 59.80 -43.30
CA PRO A 71 41.66 59.51 -42.35
C PRO A 71 41.38 58.32 -41.41
N ARG A 72 40.15 58.20 -40.89
CA ARG A 72 39.77 57.13 -39.94
C ARG A 72 39.84 55.74 -40.59
N ASN A 73 39.34 55.63 -41.82
CA ASN A 73 39.41 54.38 -42.59
C ASN A 73 40.85 54.04 -42.98
N HIS A 74 41.67 55.06 -43.28
CA HIS A 74 43.09 54.83 -43.55
C HIS A 74 43.82 54.22 -42.35
N ILE A 75 43.61 54.77 -41.15
CA ILE A 75 44.16 54.23 -39.92
C ILE A 75 43.64 52.81 -39.68
N ARG A 76 42.32 52.58 -39.80
CA ARG A 76 41.72 51.26 -39.59
C ARG A 76 42.31 50.17 -40.51
N GLU A 77 42.44 50.44 -41.81
CA GLU A 77 42.97 49.46 -42.76
C GLU A 77 44.48 49.24 -42.62
N TYR A 78 45.25 50.30 -42.33
CA TYR A 78 46.67 50.17 -42.03
C TYR A 78 46.89 49.34 -40.75
N MET A 79 46.12 49.61 -39.70
CA MET A 79 46.17 48.84 -38.45
C MET A 79 45.78 47.39 -38.70
N ARG A 80 44.73 47.12 -39.47
CA ARG A 80 44.32 45.75 -39.83
C ARG A 80 45.44 44.96 -40.50
N GLN A 81 46.24 45.60 -41.34
CA GLN A 81 47.36 44.96 -42.04
C GLN A 81 48.61 44.80 -41.15
N LEU A 82 48.85 45.73 -40.23
CA LEU A 82 49.97 45.63 -39.28
C LEU A 82 49.71 44.64 -38.13
N PHE A 83 48.47 44.56 -37.64
CA PHE A 83 48.13 43.64 -36.57
C PHE A 83 48.00 42.22 -37.15
N THR A 84 49.08 41.45 -37.09
CA THR A 84 49.08 40.03 -37.44
C THR A 84 48.69 39.20 -36.22
N GLY A 85 47.55 38.49 -36.28
CA GLY A 85 47.08 37.54 -35.25
C GLY A 85 45.72 37.85 -34.61
N ARG A 86 45.30 37.03 -33.62
CA ARG A 86 43.98 37.06 -32.92
C ARG A 86 43.72 38.30 -32.04
N ARG A 87 44.48 39.38 -32.21
CA ARG A 87 44.30 40.61 -31.41
C ARG A 87 43.35 41.55 -32.15
N HIS A 88 42.23 41.88 -31.50
CA HIS A 88 41.24 42.80 -32.04
C HIS A 88 41.84 44.22 -32.07
N SER A 89 41.86 44.84 -33.25
CA SER A 89 42.28 46.24 -33.40
C SER A 89 41.14 47.15 -32.98
N ASP A 90 41.40 48.09 -32.06
CA ASP A 90 40.51 49.20 -31.73
C ASP A 90 41.17 50.51 -32.20
N PRO A 91 40.85 50.98 -33.43
CA PRO A 91 41.48 52.15 -34.03
C PRO A 91 41.25 53.44 -33.23
N GLU A 92 40.08 53.59 -32.60
CA GLU A 92 39.74 54.81 -31.87
C GLU A 92 40.51 54.92 -30.55
N ARG A 93 40.67 53.78 -29.87
CA ARG A 93 41.54 53.68 -28.70
C ARG A 93 43.00 53.96 -29.06
N PHE A 94 43.49 53.38 -30.15
CA PHE A 94 44.85 53.64 -30.61
C PHE A 94 45.05 55.12 -30.91
N VAL A 95 44.16 55.75 -31.69
CA VAL A 95 44.27 57.17 -32.03
C VAL A 95 44.28 58.04 -30.77
N ARG A 96 43.38 57.78 -29.80
CA ARG A 96 43.38 58.53 -28.53
C ARG A 96 44.66 58.35 -27.75
N ALA A 97 45.13 57.11 -27.57
CA ALA A 97 46.38 56.84 -26.85
C ALA A 97 47.60 57.43 -27.57
N PHE A 98 47.62 57.38 -28.90
CA PHE A 98 48.71 57.88 -29.73
C PHE A 98 48.76 59.41 -29.75
N VAL A 99 47.61 60.09 -29.93
CA VAL A 99 47.52 61.55 -29.84
C VAL A 99 47.95 62.01 -28.45
N MET A 100 47.50 61.32 -27.39
CA MET A 100 47.87 61.67 -26.03
C MET A 100 49.36 61.41 -25.73
N ALA A 101 49.98 60.42 -26.38
CA ALA A 101 51.43 60.19 -26.27
C ALA A 101 52.26 61.25 -27.02
N LEU A 102 51.69 61.87 -28.06
CA LEU A 102 52.32 62.94 -28.86
C LEU A 102 52.12 64.32 -28.25
N SER A 103 50.97 64.55 -27.63
CA SER A 103 50.78 65.71 -26.75
C SER A 103 51.66 65.46 -25.52
N PHE A 104 52.81 66.14 -25.44
CA PHE A 104 53.68 66.14 -24.26
C PHE A 104 53.01 66.81 -23.06
N GLU A 105 51.85 66.31 -22.64
CA GLU A 105 51.19 66.67 -21.40
C GLU A 105 51.81 65.86 -20.26
N ASP A 106 52.09 66.53 -19.14
CA ASP A 106 52.70 65.89 -17.97
C ASP A 106 51.83 64.73 -17.45
N MET A 107 52.31 63.50 -17.63
CA MET A 107 51.65 62.31 -17.13
C MET A 107 51.71 62.28 -15.59
N ARG A 108 50.62 62.68 -14.92
CA ARG A 108 50.52 62.68 -13.45
C ARG A 108 50.59 61.28 -12.80
N SER A 109 50.23 60.22 -13.53
CA SER A 109 50.26 58.84 -13.03
C SER A 109 50.24 57.83 -14.17
N VAL A 110 51.16 56.85 -14.12
CA VAL A 110 51.29 55.77 -15.10
C VAL A 110 50.13 54.77 -14.99
N GLU A 111 49.64 54.45 -13.77
CA GLU A 111 48.48 53.57 -13.62
C GLU A 111 47.21 54.16 -14.23
N GLY A 112 46.98 55.48 -14.04
CA GLY A 112 45.82 56.15 -14.60
C GLY A 112 45.79 56.08 -16.13
N PHE A 113 46.96 56.17 -16.76
CA PHE A 113 47.11 55.99 -18.20
C PHE A 113 46.75 54.56 -18.62
N VAL A 114 47.29 53.55 -17.93
CA VAL A 114 47.03 52.15 -18.26
C VAL A 114 45.56 51.79 -18.08
N HIS A 115 44.94 52.23 -16.98
CA HIS A 115 43.55 51.88 -16.67
C HIS A 115 42.55 52.55 -17.61
N ASN A 116 42.73 53.84 -17.89
CA ASN A 116 41.76 54.58 -18.70
C ASN A 116 41.98 54.40 -20.20
N PHE A 117 43.23 54.22 -20.64
CA PHE A 117 43.58 54.26 -22.06
C PHE A 117 44.10 52.93 -22.62
N LEU A 118 44.61 51.99 -21.81
CA LEU A 118 45.09 50.66 -22.28
C LEU A 118 44.24 49.44 -21.88
N LEU A 119 43.50 49.47 -20.76
CA LEU A 119 42.61 48.38 -20.34
C LEU A 119 41.16 48.53 -20.82
N ALA A 120 40.50 47.44 -21.22
CA ALA A 120 39.09 47.46 -21.57
C ALA A 120 38.23 47.77 -20.32
N LYS A 121 37.25 48.67 -20.43
CA LYS A 121 36.31 48.95 -19.34
C LYS A 121 35.43 47.72 -19.12
N ASN A 122 35.59 47.06 -17.99
CA ASN A 122 34.71 45.98 -17.55
C ASN A 122 33.70 46.57 -16.54
N ASP A 123 32.67 47.23 -17.06
CA ASP A 123 31.59 47.72 -16.21
C ASP A 123 30.75 46.51 -15.77
N ILE A 124 30.75 46.21 -14.46
CA ILE A 124 29.96 45.12 -13.90
C ILE A 124 28.48 45.49 -14.09
N ASN A 125 27.74 44.72 -14.89
CA ASN A 125 26.30 44.93 -15.08
C ASN A 125 25.54 44.46 -13.83
N ILE A 126 25.36 45.37 -12.88
CA ILE A 126 24.66 45.12 -11.61
C ILE A 126 23.22 44.62 -11.83
N GLY A 127 22.60 44.93 -12.97
CA GLY A 127 21.25 44.47 -13.34
C GLY A 127 21.19 42.96 -13.55
N GLU A 128 22.05 42.40 -14.40
CA GLU A 128 22.10 40.96 -14.70
C GLU A 128 22.46 40.11 -13.47
N LEU A 129 23.36 40.65 -12.62
CA LEU A 129 23.70 40.03 -11.34
C LEU A 129 22.53 40.04 -10.37
N ARG A 130 21.75 41.13 -10.31
CA ARG A 130 20.54 41.19 -9.48
C ARG A 130 19.46 40.22 -9.97
N GLU A 131 19.25 40.12 -11.27
CA GLU A 131 18.29 39.17 -11.87
C GLU A 131 18.70 37.71 -11.68
N SER A 132 19.99 37.38 -11.78
CA SER A 132 20.46 36.01 -11.53
C SER A 132 20.34 35.62 -10.06
N ILE A 133 20.63 36.53 -9.13
CA ILE A 133 20.39 36.34 -7.70
C ILE A 133 18.89 36.18 -7.40
N GLN A 134 18.04 36.99 -8.04
CA GLN A 134 16.59 36.89 -7.85
C GLN A 134 16.05 35.55 -8.36
N ARG A 135 16.44 35.14 -9.56
CA ARG A 135 16.09 33.81 -10.12
C ARG A 135 16.53 32.66 -9.21
N TYR A 136 17.74 32.75 -8.66
CA TYR A 136 18.23 31.73 -7.73
C TYR A 136 17.38 31.65 -6.45
N ARG A 137 16.98 32.81 -5.90
CA ARG A 137 16.07 32.87 -4.74
C ARG A 137 14.69 32.32 -5.05
N ASP A 138 14.15 32.59 -6.22
CA ASP A 138 12.84 32.09 -6.62
C ASP A 138 12.88 30.57 -6.83
N ILE A 139 13.91 30.04 -7.50
CA ILE A 139 14.14 28.60 -7.60
C ILE A 139 14.29 27.94 -6.23
N GLN A 140 15.02 28.57 -5.30
CA GLN A 140 15.14 28.05 -3.93
C GLN A 140 13.78 27.99 -3.21
N LYS A 141 12.91 28.98 -3.39
CA LYS A 141 11.55 28.97 -2.83
C LYS A 141 10.72 27.84 -3.44
N ASP A 142 10.77 27.69 -4.76
CA ASP A 142 10.03 26.64 -5.47
C ASP A 142 10.48 25.24 -5.02
N ILE A 143 11.79 25.03 -4.84
CA ILE A 143 12.33 23.77 -4.30
C ILE A 143 11.78 23.49 -2.90
N HIS A 144 11.80 24.47 -2.00
CA HIS A 144 11.25 24.29 -0.65
C HIS A 144 9.75 23.99 -0.67
N GLU A 145 9.00 24.63 -1.57
CA GLU A 145 7.57 24.36 -1.72
C GLU A 145 7.31 22.96 -2.27
N LEU A 146 8.07 22.53 -3.28
CA LEU A 146 7.97 21.18 -3.85
C LEU A 146 8.34 20.11 -2.82
N GLU A 147 9.40 20.31 -2.03
CA GLU A 147 9.78 19.40 -0.94
C GLU A 147 8.66 19.29 0.11
N ARG A 148 8.05 20.41 0.48
CA ARG A 148 6.91 20.41 1.40
C ARG A 148 5.70 19.66 0.83
N ARG A 149 5.37 19.89 -0.46
CA ARG A 149 4.28 19.17 -1.15
C ARG A 149 4.56 17.67 -1.24
N LEU A 150 5.80 17.30 -1.53
CA LEU A 150 6.22 15.91 -1.64
C LEU A 150 6.18 15.20 -0.28
N GLY A 151 6.56 15.88 0.79
CA GLY A 151 6.38 15.39 2.16
C GLY A 151 4.90 15.13 2.49
N ALA A 152 4.01 16.06 2.15
CA ALA A 152 2.57 15.89 2.34
C ALA A 152 2.00 14.72 1.53
N LEU A 153 2.43 14.55 0.27
CA LEU A 153 2.00 13.44 -0.58
C LEU A 153 2.48 12.07 -0.06
N ARG A 154 3.69 12.00 0.49
CA ARG A 154 4.19 10.76 1.12
C ARG A 154 3.36 10.38 2.34
N ALA A 155 3.06 11.34 3.22
CA ALA A 155 2.18 11.10 4.36
C ALA A 155 0.78 10.64 3.92
N LEU A 156 0.24 11.23 2.85
CA LEU A 156 -1.05 10.84 2.29
C LEU A 156 -1.02 9.41 1.72
N ALA A 157 0.08 9.02 1.05
CA ALA A 157 0.27 7.67 0.55
C ALA A 157 0.30 6.62 1.68
N GLU A 158 0.95 6.91 2.81
CA GLU A 158 0.96 6.04 3.98
C GLU A 158 -0.45 5.89 4.59
N LEU A 159 -1.21 6.99 4.71
CA LEU A 159 -2.59 6.94 5.17
C LEU A 159 -3.50 6.13 4.25
N VAL A 160 -3.33 6.24 2.93
CA VAL A 160 -4.09 5.45 1.96
C VAL A 160 -3.73 3.97 2.06
N ALA A 161 -2.45 3.62 2.22
CA ALA A 161 -2.04 2.24 2.42
C ALA A 161 -2.64 1.65 3.71
N ALA A 162 -2.62 2.42 4.80
CA ALA A 162 -3.26 2.01 6.06
C ALA A 162 -4.77 1.82 5.88
N PHE A 163 -5.46 2.73 5.18
CA PHE A 163 -6.88 2.64 4.91
C PHE A 163 -7.26 1.40 4.09
N VAL A 164 -6.50 1.08 3.03
CA VAL A 164 -6.70 -0.16 2.25
C VAL A 164 -6.55 -1.39 3.14
N SER A 165 -5.52 -1.43 4.00
CA SER A 165 -5.34 -2.55 4.92
C SER A 165 -6.48 -2.70 5.94
N LEU A 166 -7.10 -1.60 6.35
CA LEU A 166 -8.27 -1.61 7.25
C LEU A 166 -9.52 -2.11 6.54
N LEU A 167 -9.73 -1.72 5.28
CA LEU A 167 -10.82 -2.22 4.45
C LEU A 167 -10.73 -3.74 4.25
N GLU A 168 -9.54 -4.25 3.93
CA GLU A 168 -9.31 -5.70 3.79
C GLU A 168 -9.61 -6.43 5.10
N ARG A 169 -9.16 -5.89 6.25
CA ARG A 169 -9.46 -6.44 7.57
C ARG A 169 -10.96 -6.43 7.88
N GLU A 170 -11.68 -5.39 7.48
CA GLU A 170 -13.13 -5.30 7.68
C GLU A 170 -13.88 -6.35 6.85
N GLU A 171 -13.53 -6.51 5.57
CA GLU A 171 -14.13 -7.52 4.71
C GLU A 171 -13.90 -8.93 5.24
N ILE A 172 -12.68 -9.22 5.71
CA ILE A 172 -12.35 -10.50 6.35
C ILE A 172 -13.21 -10.70 7.59
N ALA A 173 -13.30 -9.70 8.49
CA ALA A 173 -14.11 -9.79 9.70
C ALA A 173 -15.60 -10.00 9.39
N ARG A 174 -16.13 -9.34 8.36
CA ARG A 174 -17.53 -9.50 7.93
C ARG A 174 -17.78 -10.89 7.33
N GLY A 175 -16.82 -11.42 6.58
CA GLY A 175 -16.86 -12.80 6.07
C GLY A 175 -16.90 -13.83 7.19
N VAL A 176 -16.02 -13.67 8.17
CA VAL A 176 -15.95 -14.51 9.38
C VAL A 176 -17.29 -14.50 10.15
N ALA A 177 -17.88 -13.33 10.37
CA ALA A 177 -19.15 -13.21 11.10
C ALA A 177 -20.31 -13.97 10.42
N ARG A 178 -20.38 -13.93 9.09
CA ARG A 178 -21.41 -14.67 8.34
C ARG A 178 -21.22 -16.18 8.44
N LEU A 179 -19.97 -16.64 8.45
CA LEU A 179 -19.66 -18.05 8.59
C LEU A 179 -20.01 -18.56 9.99
N ALA A 180 -19.85 -17.74 11.03
CA ALA A 180 -20.25 -18.06 12.41
C ALA A 180 -21.74 -18.36 12.53
N ALA A 181 -22.56 -17.50 11.93
CA ALA A 181 -24.00 -17.69 11.92
C ALA A 181 -24.40 -19.02 11.24
N LEU A 182 -23.75 -19.39 10.12
CA LEU A 182 -24.01 -20.65 9.42
C LEU A 182 -23.60 -21.88 10.22
N ILE A 183 -22.52 -21.76 10.98
CA ILE A 183 -21.97 -22.77 11.86
C ILE A 183 -22.94 -23.07 13.01
N GLU A 184 -23.42 -22.03 13.69
CA GLU A 184 -24.34 -22.16 14.82
C GLU A 184 -25.64 -22.81 14.33
N ALA A 185 -26.19 -22.32 13.22
CA ALA A 185 -27.33 -22.93 12.56
C ALA A 185 -27.08 -24.41 12.18
N GLY A 186 -25.86 -24.72 11.71
CA GLY A 186 -25.45 -26.07 11.34
C GLY A 186 -25.28 -27.02 12.53
N THR A 187 -24.84 -26.54 13.69
CA THR A 187 -24.76 -27.33 14.92
C THR A 187 -26.15 -27.61 15.49
N ALA A 188 -27.04 -26.61 15.46
CA ALA A 188 -28.44 -26.77 15.82
C ALA A 188 -29.12 -27.81 14.92
N LEU A 189 -28.87 -27.77 13.60
CA LEU A 189 -29.39 -28.77 12.67
C LEU A 189 -28.90 -30.19 12.99
N LEU A 190 -27.61 -30.36 13.31
CA LEU A 190 -27.07 -31.67 13.67
C LEU A 190 -27.63 -32.20 14.99
N ALA A 191 -27.81 -31.34 15.98
CA ALA A 191 -28.49 -31.68 17.23
C ALA A 191 -29.92 -32.17 16.93
N ASN A 192 -30.67 -31.41 16.13
CA ASN A 192 -32.03 -31.78 15.69
C ASN A 192 -32.06 -33.11 14.92
N ILE A 193 -31.06 -33.38 14.06
CA ILE A 193 -30.97 -34.66 13.34
C ILE A 193 -30.70 -35.82 14.29
N LYS A 194 -29.80 -35.64 15.27
CA LYS A 194 -29.48 -36.66 16.27
C LYS A 194 -30.69 -36.96 17.13
N GLU A 195 -31.33 -35.93 17.67
CA GLU A 195 -32.55 -36.05 18.45
C GLU A 195 -33.66 -36.76 17.64
N ARG A 196 -33.80 -36.42 16.35
CA ARG A 196 -34.75 -37.09 15.48
C ARG A 196 -34.41 -38.56 15.20
N ARG A 197 -33.13 -38.95 15.17
CA ARG A 197 -32.71 -40.36 15.07
C ARG A 197 -33.01 -41.10 16.36
N ASP A 198 -32.68 -40.52 17.50
CA ASP A 198 -32.90 -41.14 18.81
C ASP A 198 -34.40 -41.35 19.04
N ASN A 199 -35.22 -40.33 18.71
CA ASN A 199 -36.68 -40.46 18.72
C ASN A 199 -37.18 -41.53 17.75
N ARG A 200 -36.58 -41.67 16.57
CA ARG A 200 -36.98 -42.71 15.62
C ARG A 200 -36.60 -44.11 16.08
N ALA A 201 -35.44 -44.28 16.70
CA ALA A 201 -35.06 -45.54 17.31
C ALA A 201 -36.02 -45.93 18.44
N ALA A 202 -36.41 -44.97 19.28
CA ALA A 202 -37.43 -45.19 20.31
C ALA A 202 -38.80 -45.59 19.72
N VAL A 203 -39.21 -44.98 18.60
CA VAL A 203 -40.43 -45.37 17.87
C VAL A 203 -40.30 -46.79 17.29
N ASP A 204 -39.16 -47.14 16.71
CA ASP A 204 -38.96 -48.48 16.14
C ASP A 204 -38.95 -49.57 17.25
N ASP A 205 -38.35 -49.28 18.41
CA ASP A 205 -38.35 -50.20 19.55
C ASP A 205 -39.74 -50.37 20.17
N THR A 206 -40.50 -49.28 20.31
CA THR A 206 -41.89 -49.36 20.76
C THR A 206 -42.76 -50.12 19.75
N GLN A 207 -42.54 -49.94 18.44
CA GLN A 207 -43.23 -50.73 17.42
C GLN A 207 -42.91 -52.23 17.54
N ARG A 208 -41.64 -52.61 17.78
CA ARG A 208 -41.27 -54.02 18.03
C ARG A 208 -41.92 -54.59 19.29
N MET A 209 -42.18 -53.76 20.30
CA MET A 209 -42.93 -54.20 21.49
C MET A 209 -44.41 -54.40 21.16
N ILE A 210 -45.00 -53.51 20.37
CA ILE A 210 -46.38 -53.65 19.87
C ILE A 210 -46.51 -54.92 19.03
N ASP A 211 -45.62 -55.16 18.08
CA ASP A 211 -45.66 -56.34 17.20
C ASP A 211 -45.57 -57.64 18.02
N ARG A 212 -44.71 -57.67 19.05
CA ARG A 212 -44.63 -58.80 20.00
C ARG A 212 -45.94 -59.00 20.77
N CYS A 213 -46.55 -57.92 21.27
CA CYS A 213 -47.84 -58.00 21.94
C CYS A 213 -48.94 -58.47 20.98
N ASP A 214 -48.91 -58.03 19.72
CA ASP A 214 -49.86 -58.44 18.69
C ASP A 214 -49.73 -59.93 18.36
N ASP A 215 -48.51 -60.46 18.29
CA ASP A 215 -48.28 -61.89 18.09
C ASP A 215 -48.71 -62.72 19.30
N GLU A 216 -48.48 -62.23 20.53
CA GLU A 216 -49.04 -62.83 21.73
C GLU A 216 -50.57 -62.84 21.70
N ILE A 217 -51.21 -61.71 21.35
CA ILE A 217 -52.66 -61.61 21.18
C ILE A 217 -53.16 -62.58 20.11
N LYS A 218 -52.48 -62.73 18.98
CA LYS A 218 -52.83 -63.72 17.95
C LYS A 218 -52.77 -65.14 18.51
N SER A 219 -51.68 -65.50 19.19
CA SER A 219 -51.53 -66.85 19.77
C SER A 219 -52.60 -67.15 20.82
N LEU A 220 -53.00 -66.15 21.61
CA LEU A 220 -54.09 -66.25 22.58
C LEU A 220 -55.45 -66.36 21.90
N ARG A 221 -55.66 -65.62 20.80
CA ARG A 221 -56.88 -65.73 19.99
C ARG A 221 -56.99 -67.08 19.31
N GLU A 222 -55.92 -67.64 18.75
CA GLU A 222 -55.92 -68.99 18.17
C GLU A 222 -56.22 -70.06 19.24
N ARG A 223 -55.68 -69.90 20.45
CA ARG A 223 -56.04 -70.76 21.59
C ARG A 223 -57.51 -70.60 21.97
N GLN A 224 -58.01 -69.36 22.01
CA GLN A 224 -59.43 -69.10 22.27
C GLN A 224 -60.31 -69.70 21.17
N GLU A 225 -59.96 -69.53 19.90
CA GLU A 225 -60.69 -70.07 18.76
C GLU A 225 -60.65 -71.60 18.73
N SER A 226 -59.55 -72.25 19.13
CA SER A 226 -59.52 -73.70 19.25
C SER A 226 -60.37 -74.21 20.41
N LEU A 227 -60.39 -73.53 21.56
CA LEU A 227 -61.31 -73.81 22.68
C LEU A 227 -62.78 -73.55 22.31
N VAL A 228 -63.04 -72.47 21.58
CA VAL A 228 -64.35 -72.12 21.07
C VAL A 228 -64.77 -73.09 19.97
N ALA A 229 -63.87 -73.56 19.09
CA ALA A 229 -64.15 -74.59 18.08
C ALA A 229 -64.42 -75.95 18.74
N GLN A 230 -63.74 -76.29 19.83
CA GLN A 230 -64.08 -77.44 20.67
C GLN A 230 -65.49 -77.28 21.28
N SER A 231 -65.85 -76.07 21.71
CA SER A 231 -67.21 -75.76 22.21
C SER A 231 -68.27 -75.62 21.09
N LEU A 232 -67.87 -75.29 19.87
CA LEU A 232 -68.73 -75.08 18.69
C LEU A 232 -68.83 -76.31 17.81
N ALA A 233 -68.04 -77.36 18.04
CA ALA A 233 -68.28 -78.70 17.52
C ALA A 233 -69.67 -79.23 17.91
N GLU A 234 -70.34 -78.58 18.86
CA GLU A 234 -71.75 -78.77 19.23
C GLU A 234 -72.76 -77.98 18.37
N GLY A 235 -72.39 -77.14 17.38
CA GLY A 235 -73.40 -76.46 16.57
C GLY A 235 -73.00 -75.51 15.43
N VAL A 236 -74.04 -75.11 14.68
CA VAL A 236 -74.04 -74.32 13.42
C VAL A 236 -73.27 -72.98 13.48
N ALA A 237 -72.90 -72.48 14.65
CA ALA A 237 -72.12 -71.26 14.82
C ALA A 237 -70.65 -71.37 14.36
N GLY A 238 -70.07 -72.58 14.28
CA GLY A 238 -68.69 -72.79 13.78
C GLY A 238 -68.48 -72.37 12.33
N LYS A 239 -69.45 -72.62 11.44
CA LYS A 239 -69.35 -72.22 10.02
C LYS A 239 -69.38 -70.71 9.82
N ARG A 240 -70.04 -69.97 10.72
CA ARG A 240 -70.11 -68.51 10.69
C ARG A 240 -68.82 -67.86 11.23
N ALA A 241 -68.18 -68.51 12.21
CA ALA A 241 -66.90 -68.09 12.76
C ALA A 241 -65.74 -68.24 11.75
N VAL A 242 -65.70 -69.35 11.00
CA VAL A 242 -64.69 -69.58 9.94
C VAL A 242 -64.79 -68.54 8.83
N VAL A 243 -66.00 -68.24 8.35
CA VAL A 243 -66.17 -67.20 7.31
C VAL A 243 -65.80 -65.81 7.85
N GLN A 244 -66.06 -65.53 9.13
CA GLN A 244 -65.63 -64.26 9.75
C GLN A 244 -64.10 -64.17 9.95
N SER A 245 -63.40 -65.26 10.23
CA SER A 245 -61.94 -65.26 10.34
C SER A 245 -61.28 -65.13 8.98
N GLU A 246 -61.82 -65.77 7.93
CA GLU A 246 -61.38 -65.58 6.55
C GLU A 246 -61.58 -64.13 6.08
N LEU A 247 -62.71 -63.50 6.40
CA LEU A 247 -62.97 -62.09 6.07
C LEU A 247 -61.96 -61.16 6.78
N LYS A 248 -61.70 -61.40 8.07
CA LYS A 248 -60.69 -60.64 8.83
C LYS A 248 -59.27 -60.85 8.27
N ALA A 249 -58.93 -62.06 7.83
CA ALA A 249 -57.63 -62.35 7.23
C ALA A 249 -57.44 -61.60 5.90
N VAL A 250 -58.49 -61.53 5.07
CA VAL A 250 -58.49 -60.77 3.82
C VAL A 250 -58.42 -59.26 4.10
N GLU A 251 -59.15 -58.75 5.09
CA GLU A 251 -59.08 -57.33 5.51
C GLU A 251 -57.68 -56.94 6.01
N LEU A 252 -57.04 -57.80 6.81
CA LEU A 252 -55.66 -57.60 7.28
C LEU A 252 -54.66 -57.63 6.12
N ALA A 253 -54.82 -58.55 5.17
CA ALA A 253 -53.96 -58.62 3.99
C ALA A 253 -54.14 -57.37 3.09
N GLN A 254 -55.38 -56.89 2.90
CA GLN A 254 -55.65 -55.65 2.18
C GLN A 254 -55.04 -54.43 2.89
N ALA A 255 -55.13 -54.36 4.23
CA ALA A 255 -54.53 -53.29 5.01
C ALA A 255 -53.00 -53.28 4.88
N GLU A 256 -52.35 -54.45 4.91
CA GLU A 256 -50.90 -54.58 4.74
C GLU A 256 -50.43 -54.21 3.33
N ILE A 257 -51.14 -54.66 2.30
CA ILE A 257 -50.86 -54.27 0.91
C ILE A 257 -51.04 -52.75 0.73
N SER A 258 -52.08 -52.17 1.31
CA SER A 258 -52.34 -50.73 1.29
C SER A 258 -51.22 -49.94 1.99
N LYS A 259 -50.74 -50.41 3.16
CA LYS A 259 -49.59 -49.81 3.87
C LYS A 259 -48.32 -49.84 3.01
N ARG A 260 -48.01 -50.98 2.38
CA ARG A 260 -46.85 -51.12 1.48
C ARG A 260 -46.95 -50.19 0.27
N LEU A 261 -48.14 -50.08 -0.31
CA LEU A 261 -48.41 -49.19 -1.43
C LEU A 261 -48.27 -47.71 -1.02
N GLN A 262 -48.73 -47.36 0.17
CA GLN A 262 -48.59 -46.02 0.74
C GLN A 262 -47.13 -45.65 1.04
N ALA A 263 -46.33 -46.59 1.55
CA ALA A 263 -44.90 -46.41 1.75
C ALA A 263 -44.16 -46.18 0.42
N ARG A 264 -44.47 -46.98 -0.62
CA ARG A 264 -43.92 -46.81 -1.97
C ARG A 264 -44.32 -45.47 -2.60
N PHE A 265 -45.59 -45.09 -2.50
CA PHE A 265 -46.08 -43.80 -2.98
C PHE A 265 -45.34 -42.62 -2.32
N LEU A 266 -45.17 -42.68 -1.00
CA LEU A 266 -44.51 -41.63 -0.24
C LEU A 266 -43.00 -41.53 -0.55
N ALA A 267 -42.35 -42.64 -0.86
CA ALA A 267 -40.97 -42.65 -1.35
C ALA A 267 -40.85 -41.97 -2.72
N VAL A 268 -41.77 -42.26 -3.65
CA VAL A 268 -41.81 -41.62 -4.98
C VAL A 268 -42.14 -40.13 -4.86
N ALA A 269 -43.09 -39.74 -3.99
CA ALA A 269 -43.44 -38.34 -3.74
C ALA A 269 -42.25 -37.53 -3.19
N ARG A 270 -41.50 -38.11 -2.23
CA ARG A 270 -40.26 -37.49 -1.71
C ARG A 270 -39.16 -37.39 -2.75
N ALA A 271 -39.04 -38.40 -3.62
CA ALA A 271 -38.10 -38.33 -4.72
C ALA A 271 -38.52 -37.23 -5.72
N ALA A 272 -39.82 -37.11 -6.02
CA ALA A 272 -40.36 -36.09 -6.90
C ALA A 272 -40.26 -34.67 -6.32
N SER A 273 -40.27 -34.49 -5.00
CA SER A 273 -40.03 -33.16 -4.38
C SER A 273 -38.60 -32.64 -4.56
N LEU A 274 -37.65 -33.50 -4.97
CA LEU A 274 -36.31 -33.04 -5.36
C LEU A 274 -36.34 -32.13 -6.60
N LEU A 275 -37.39 -32.25 -7.42
CA LEU A 275 -37.60 -31.37 -8.57
C LEU A 275 -37.86 -29.92 -8.16
N ASP A 276 -38.42 -29.70 -6.97
CA ASP A 276 -38.73 -28.36 -6.47
C ASP A 276 -37.44 -27.60 -6.07
N HIS A 277 -36.32 -28.33 -5.86
CA HIS A 277 -35.00 -27.78 -5.52
C HIS A 277 -34.00 -27.82 -6.68
N ARG A 278 -34.49 -27.94 -7.93
CA ARG A 278 -33.66 -28.12 -9.13
C ARG A 278 -32.60 -27.02 -9.31
N GLU A 279 -32.91 -25.77 -9.00
CA GLU A 279 -32.00 -24.63 -9.14
C GLU A 279 -30.82 -24.69 -8.16
N GLN A 280 -31.09 -25.06 -6.91
CA GLN A 280 -30.07 -25.20 -5.86
C GLN A 280 -29.14 -26.38 -6.12
N LEU A 281 -29.67 -27.42 -6.77
CA LEU A 281 -28.97 -28.64 -7.12
C LEU A 281 -28.36 -28.61 -8.54
N ALA A 282 -28.50 -27.49 -9.27
CA ALA A 282 -28.00 -27.35 -10.64
C ALA A 282 -26.48 -27.56 -10.74
N SER A 283 -25.75 -27.19 -9.69
CA SER A 283 -24.29 -27.36 -9.59
C SER A 283 -23.82 -28.81 -9.57
N LEU A 284 -24.72 -29.77 -9.34
CA LEU A 284 -24.44 -31.21 -9.25
C LEU A 284 -24.65 -31.96 -10.58
N LYS A 285 -25.16 -31.29 -11.63
CA LYS A 285 -25.38 -31.86 -12.98
C LYS A 285 -26.20 -33.17 -12.98
N LEU A 286 -27.28 -33.22 -12.18
CA LEU A 286 -28.14 -34.40 -11.99
C LEU A 286 -29.16 -34.64 -13.13
N GLY A 287 -28.79 -34.36 -14.38
CA GLY A 287 -29.72 -34.27 -15.51
C GLY A 287 -30.58 -35.53 -15.72
N ALA A 288 -29.96 -36.71 -15.74
CA ALA A 288 -30.65 -37.99 -15.93
C ALA A 288 -31.62 -38.32 -14.77
N LEU A 289 -31.23 -38.00 -13.53
CA LEU A 289 -32.08 -38.20 -12.36
C LEU A 289 -33.30 -37.28 -12.40
N PHE A 290 -33.14 -36.01 -12.76
CA PHE A 290 -34.27 -35.09 -12.87
C PHE A 290 -35.24 -35.48 -13.99
N GLN A 291 -34.75 -35.99 -15.12
CA GLN A 291 -35.61 -36.50 -16.20
C GLN A 291 -36.43 -37.72 -15.74
N SER A 292 -35.82 -38.68 -15.04
CA SER A 292 -36.52 -39.84 -14.48
C SER A 292 -37.55 -39.44 -13.43
N LEU A 293 -37.25 -38.45 -12.58
CA LEU A 293 -38.18 -37.94 -11.58
C LEU A 293 -39.35 -37.14 -12.19
N GLU A 294 -39.12 -36.39 -13.28
CA GLU A 294 -40.17 -35.71 -14.04
C GLU A 294 -41.12 -36.73 -14.69
N ALA A 295 -40.58 -37.80 -15.26
CA ALA A 295 -41.36 -38.90 -15.80
C ALA A 295 -42.23 -39.58 -14.72
N LEU A 296 -41.66 -39.82 -13.53
CA LEU A 296 -42.38 -40.35 -12.36
C LEU A 296 -43.49 -39.40 -11.87
N LYS A 297 -43.23 -38.09 -11.80
CA LYS A 297 -44.23 -37.06 -11.41
C LYS A 297 -45.37 -36.97 -12.42
N LYS A 298 -45.07 -37.10 -13.72
CA LYS A 298 -46.07 -37.07 -14.80
C LYS A 298 -46.94 -38.33 -14.81
N LYS A 299 -46.35 -39.51 -14.68
CA LYS A 299 -47.07 -40.81 -14.68
C LYS A 299 -47.82 -41.07 -13.36
N SER A 300 -47.39 -40.48 -12.25
CA SER A 300 -48.12 -40.57 -10.97
C SER A 300 -49.42 -39.76 -10.95
N GLY A 301 -49.58 -38.76 -11.82
CA GLY A 301 -50.88 -38.15 -12.15
C GLY A 301 -51.73 -37.67 -10.98
N GLY A 302 -51.11 -37.29 -9.85
CA GLY A 302 -51.83 -36.89 -8.62
C GLY A 302 -52.66 -37.98 -7.95
N LEU A 303 -52.49 -39.24 -8.35
CA LEU A 303 -53.23 -40.38 -7.80
C LEU A 303 -52.66 -40.77 -6.43
N ALA A 304 -53.55 -41.11 -5.50
CA ALA A 304 -53.19 -41.69 -4.21
C ALA A 304 -53.52 -43.20 -4.18
N PRO A 305 -52.83 -43.99 -3.33
CA PRO A 305 -53.24 -45.34 -2.97
C PRO A 305 -54.72 -45.38 -2.53
N PRO A 306 -55.52 -46.40 -2.91
CA PRO A 306 -55.12 -47.64 -3.58
C PRO A 306 -55.12 -47.59 -5.11
N ARG A 307 -55.50 -46.46 -5.72
CA ARG A 307 -55.62 -46.32 -7.20
C ARG A 307 -54.31 -46.02 -7.92
N TRP A 308 -53.24 -45.84 -7.15
CA TRP A 308 -51.87 -45.63 -7.62
C TRP A 308 -51.07 -46.91 -7.40
N PRO A 309 -50.23 -47.36 -8.35
CA PRO A 309 -50.06 -46.86 -9.71
C PRO A 309 -51.14 -47.40 -10.68
N ARG A 310 -51.42 -46.67 -11.77
CA ARG A 310 -52.30 -47.16 -12.87
C ARG A 310 -51.69 -48.35 -13.61
N GLU A 311 -50.39 -48.30 -13.84
CA GLU A 311 -49.60 -49.32 -14.53
C GLU A 311 -48.43 -49.72 -13.60
N PRO A 312 -48.56 -50.80 -12.81
CA PRO A 312 -47.56 -51.19 -11.82
C PRO A 312 -46.17 -51.49 -12.41
N HIS A 313 -46.12 -52.18 -13.56
CA HIS A 313 -44.85 -52.59 -14.19
C HIS A 313 -44.06 -51.39 -14.72
N GLU A 314 -44.69 -50.48 -15.48
CA GLU A 314 -44.02 -49.27 -15.98
C GLU A 314 -43.56 -48.34 -14.84
N MET A 315 -44.35 -48.24 -13.77
CA MET A 315 -43.96 -47.46 -12.60
C MET A 315 -42.72 -48.07 -11.91
N GLU A 316 -42.62 -49.40 -11.87
CA GLU A 316 -41.48 -50.10 -11.27
C GLU A 316 -40.19 -49.91 -12.10
N GLU A 317 -40.29 -49.93 -13.43
CA GLU A 317 -39.17 -49.61 -14.34
C GLU A 317 -38.69 -48.16 -14.17
N LEU A 318 -39.60 -47.19 -14.06
CA LEU A 318 -39.25 -45.79 -13.83
C LEU A 318 -38.61 -45.56 -12.45
N ILE A 319 -39.08 -46.26 -11.41
CA ILE A 319 -38.49 -46.24 -10.08
C ILE A 319 -37.08 -46.85 -10.10
N ALA A 320 -36.89 -47.96 -10.83
CA ALA A 320 -35.59 -48.59 -11.00
C ALA A 320 -34.59 -47.66 -11.73
N GLY A 321 -34.99 -47.06 -12.85
CA GLY A 321 -34.15 -46.11 -13.59
C GLY A 321 -33.81 -44.85 -12.78
N ALA A 322 -34.74 -44.34 -11.97
CA ALA A 322 -34.45 -43.23 -11.05
C ALA A 322 -33.45 -43.64 -9.95
N ARG A 323 -33.52 -44.87 -9.46
CA ARG A 323 -32.60 -45.41 -8.45
C ARG A 323 -31.18 -45.57 -9.00
N GLU A 324 -31.02 -46.10 -10.21
CA GLU A 324 -29.71 -46.23 -10.86
C GLU A 324 -29.06 -44.86 -11.10
N ALA A 325 -29.83 -43.90 -11.63
CA ALA A 325 -29.37 -42.53 -11.80
C ALA A 325 -29.01 -41.84 -10.47
N ALA A 326 -29.65 -42.24 -9.36
CA ALA A 326 -29.30 -41.74 -8.03
C ALA A 326 -27.94 -42.31 -7.56
N LEU A 327 -27.74 -43.63 -7.68
CA LEU A 327 -26.53 -44.31 -7.22
C LEU A 327 -25.25 -43.72 -7.84
N VAL A 328 -25.27 -43.42 -9.14
CA VAL A 328 -24.13 -42.82 -9.87
C VAL A 328 -23.76 -41.43 -9.33
N ASN A 329 -24.72 -40.71 -8.75
CA ASN A 329 -24.53 -39.35 -8.29
C ASN A 329 -24.39 -39.22 -6.76
N VAL A 330 -24.70 -40.28 -5.99
CA VAL A 330 -24.62 -40.28 -4.53
C VAL A 330 -23.19 -39.99 -4.04
N GLU A 331 -22.18 -40.63 -4.64
CA GLU A 331 -20.78 -40.45 -4.22
C GLU A 331 -20.32 -38.99 -4.38
N LYS A 332 -20.62 -38.37 -5.53
CA LYS A 332 -20.34 -36.94 -5.79
C LYS A 332 -21.05 -36.02 -4.80
N ILE A 333 -22.27 -36.37 -4.38
CA ILE A 333 -23.03 -35.60 -3.39
C ILE A 333 -22.40 -35.75 -2.00
N LEU A 334 -21.95 -36.96 -1.64
CA LEU A 334 -21.29 -37.24 -0.35
C LEU A 334 -19.94 -36.51 -0.24
N ASP A 335 -19.11 -36.53 -1.28
CA ASP A 335 -17.81 -35.85 -1.27
C ASP A 335 -17.96 -34.33 -1.14
N ARG A 336 -18.95 -33.76 -1.85
CA ARG A 336 -19.23 -32.33 -1.76
C ARG A 336 -19.76 -31.94 -0.39
N ARG A 337 -20.57 -32.81 0.23
CA ARG A 337 -21.04 -32.65 1.62
C ARG A 337 -19.86 -32.67 2.58
N ASP A 338 -18.97 -33.64 2.47
CA ASP A 338 -17.88 -33.82 3.43
C ASP A 338 -16.83 -32.72 3.32
N ASN A 339 -16.52 -32.25 2.11
CA ASN A 339 -15.70 -31.06 1.89
C ASN A 339 -16.34 -29.80 2.49
N ALA A 340 -17.65 -29.62 2.31
CA ALA A 340 -18.36 -28.51 2.93
C ALA A 340 -18.35 -28.59 4.47
N ILE A 341 -18.45 -29.79 5.05
CA ILE A 341 -18.35 -30.02 6.50
C ILE A 341 -16.95 -29.69 7.02
N ALA A 342 -15.90 -30.12 6.31
CA ALA A 342 -14.52 -29.86 6.70
C ALA A 342 -14.17 -28.36 6.67
N GLN A 343 -14.57 -27.67 5.59
CA GLN A 343 -14.41 -26.21 5.49
C GLN A 343 -15.17 -25.50 6.61
N ARG A 344 -16.38 -25.97 6.94
CA ARG A 344 -17.18 -25.41 8.03
C ARG A 344 -16.48 -25.54 9.38
N ARG A 345 -15.84 -26.68 9.69
CA ARG A 345 -15.11 -26.87 10.95
C ARG A 345 -13.92 -25.93 11.10
N LYS A 346 -13.13 -25.72 10.03
CA LYS A 346 -11.96 -24.85 10.08
C LYS A 346 -12.34 -23.39 10.36
N LEU A 347 -13.40 -22.91 9.70
CA LEU A 347 -13.91 -21.56 9.90
C LEU A 347 -14.46 -21.37 11.32
N GLN A 348 -15.03 -22.43 11.91
CA GLN A 348 -15.52 -22.49 13.30
C GLN A 348 -14.47 -22.12 14.33
N GLU A 349 -13.26 -22.65 14.17
CA GLU A 349 -12.13 -22.41 15.08
C GLU A 349 -11.65 -20.95 14.98
N GLU A 350 -11.55 -20.40 13.78
CA GLU A 350 -11.11 -19.00 13.56
C GLU A 350 -12.07 -17.97 14.16
N ILE A 351 -13.38 -18.25 14.13
CA ILE A 351 -14.42 -17.39 14.71
C ILE A 351 -14.28 -17.32 16.23
N ALA A 352 -14.07 -18.46 16.89
CA ALA A 352 -13.96 -18.53 18.34
C ALA A 352 -12.79 -17.65 18.85
N ASP A 353 -11.67 -17.67 18.14
CA ASP A 353 -10.50 -16.83 18.46
C ASP A 353 -10.79 -15.33 18.30
N LEU A 354 -11.48 -14.95 17.22
CA LEU A 354 -11.81 -13.54 16.95
C LEU A 354 -12.84 -12.98 17.94
N VAL A 355 -13.81 -13.79 18.36
CA VAL A 355 -14.76 -13.43 19.42
C VAL A 355 -14.03 -13.18 20.74
N HIS A 356 -13.09 -14.06 21.12
CA HIS A 356 -12.27 -13.89 22.30
C HIS A 356 -11.42 -12.59 22.26
N ARG A 357 -10.94 -12.18 21.10
CA ARG A 357 -10.21 -10.90 20.93
C ARG A 357 -11.14 -9.69 21.05
N ARG A 358 -12.32 -9.74 20.43
CA ARG A 358 -13.34 -8.69 20.50
C ARG A 358 -13.81 -8.43 21.93
N ASP A 359 -14.11 -9.50 22.67
CA ASP A 359 -14.69 -9.36 24.01
C ASP A 359 -13.68 -8.77 25.00
N ARG A 360 -12.39 -9.10 24.85
CA ARG A 360 -11.29 -8.44 25.56
C ARG A 360 -11.22 -6.95 25.25
N ALA A 361 -11.33 -6.56 23.97
CA ALA A 361 -11.31 -5.15 23.57
C ALA A 361 -12.53 -4.36 24.09
N ARG A 362 -13.72 -4.97 24.13
CA ARG A 362 -14.95 -4.33 24.64
C ARG A 362 -14.96 -4.11 26.15
N ALA A 363 -14.27 -4.95 26.91
CA ALA A 363 -14.17 -4.81 28.35
C ALA A 363 -13.28 -3.61 28.79
N GLY A 364 -12.74 -2.83 27.84
CA GLY A 364 -11.80 -1.74 28.13
C GLY A 364 -10.48 -2.24 28.73
N GLN A 365 -10.29 -3.57 28.78
CA GLN A 365 -9.04 -4.15 29.22
C GLN A 365 -8.03 -3.91 28.10
N VAL A 366 -7.01 -3.11 28.40
CA VAL A 366 -5.81 -3.03 27.56
C VAL A 366 -5.37 -4.46 27.30
N ALA A 367 -5.37 -4.87 26.03
CA ALA A 367 -5.04 -6.23 25.64
C ALA A 367 -3.56 -6.46 25.91
N LEU A 368 -3.27 -6.98 27.10
CA LEU A 368 -1.94 -7.44 27.48
C LEU A 368 -1.59 -8.68 26.66
N ASP A 369 -0.30 -8.86 26.39
CA ASP A 369 0.22 -10.10 25.83
C ASP A 369 -0.21 -11.30 26.70
N ASP A 370 -0.64 -12.41 26.09
CA ASP A 370 -1.06 -13.63 26.80
C ASP A 370 0.04 -14.16 27.75
N ARG A 371 1.31 -13.83 27.48
CA ARG A 371 2.45 -14.12 28.38
C ARG A 371 2.42 -13.24 29.63
N THR A 372 2.14 -11.95 29.49
CA THR A 372 2.01 -10.99 30.59
C THR A 372 0.82 -11.36 31.47
N VAL A 373 -0.32 -11.72 30.87
CA VAL A 373 -1.51 -12.21 31.60
C VAL A 373 -1.17 -13.45 32.43
N ARG A 374 -0.47 -14.43 31.84
CA ARG A 374 -0.03 -15.64 32.56
C ARG A 374 0.91 -15.33 33.73
N LEU A 375 1.83 -14.39 33.55
CA LEU A 375 2.74 -13.95 34.61
C LEU A 375 1.99 -13.22 35.73
N MET A 376 1.06 -12.32 35.40
CA MET A 376 0.21 -11.65 36.39
C MET A 376 -0.60 -12.67 37.20
N ALA A 377 -1.18 -13.68 36.54
CA ALA A 377 -1.87 -14.77 37.24
C ALA A 377 -0.94 -15.59 38.14
N ALA A 378 0.31 -15.82 37.72
CA ALA A 378 1.31 -16.50 38.55
C ALA A 378 1.69 -15.69 39.80
N LEU A 379 1.86 -14.37 39.67
CA LEU A 379 2.14 -13.48 40.80
C LEU A 379 0.94 -13.34 41.75
N GLN A 380 -0.29 -13.31 41.22
CA GLN A 380 -1.52 -13.27 42.04
C GLN A 380 -1.71 -14.53 42.89
N ARG A 381 -1.32 -15.72 42.39
CA ARG A 381 -1.35 -16.96 43.18
C ARG A 381 -0.43 -16.93 44.39
N GLU A 382 0.61 -16.10 44.35
CA GLU A 382 1.55 -15.87 45.44
C GLU A 382 1.13 -14.67 46.33
N ASN A 383 -0.16 -14.32 46.31
CA ASN A 383 -0.78 -13.21 47.06
C ASN A 383 -0.21 -11.81 46.76
N MET A 384 0.42 -11.62 45.59
CA MET A 384 0.88 -10.30 45.15
C MET A 384 -0.22 -9.55 44.42
N ARG A 385 -0.09 -8.22 44.35
CA ARG A 385 -0.96 -7.33 43.56
C ARG A 385 -0.23 -6.78 42.33
N PRO A 386 -0.04 -7.59 41.26
CA PRO A 386 0.63 -7.13 40.05
C PRO A 386 -0.25 -6.15 39.29
N ARG A 387 0.36 -5.06 38.83
CA ARG A 387 -0.27 -4.03 37.99
C ARG A 387 0.60 -3.82 36.75
N ALA A 388 0.03 -3.89 35.55
CA ALA A 388 0.79 -3.53 34.35
C ALA A 388 0.85 -2.01 34.22
N LEU A 389 1.96 -1.44 33.75
CA LEU A 389 2.13 0.01 33.63
C LEU A 389 1.00 0.68 32.84
N CYS A 390 0.60 0.12 31.70
CA CYS A 390 -0.50 0.63 30.87
C CYS A 390 -1.89 0.57 31.51
N GLN A 391 -2.07 -0.14 32.64
CA GLN A 391 -3.33 -0.17 33.39
C GLN A 391 -3.41 0.94 34.44
N VAL A 392 -2.27 1.51 34.84
CA VAL A 392 -2.19 2.45 35.96
C VAL A 392 -1.66 3.83 35.56
N ALA A 393 -1.14 3.98 34.35
CA ALA A 393 -0.61 5.25 33.83
C ALA A 393 -1.36 5.69 32.56
N GLU A 394 -1.68 6.99 32.51
CA GLU A 394 -2.36 7.65 31.40
C GLU A 394 -1.49 8.75 30.80
N ILE A 395 -1.70 9.04 29.51
CA ILE A 395 -1.01 10.10 28.77
C ILE A 395 -1.97 11.28 28.67
N ILE A 396 -1.61 12.41 29.31
CA ILE A 396 -2.45 13.61 29.41
C ILE A 396 -2.46 14.39 28.09
N ASP A 397 -1.30 14.47 27.44
CA ASP A 397 -1.14 15.18 26.17
C ASP A 397 -1.16 14.20 24.99
N ALA A 398 -2.23 14.26 24.20
CA ALA A 398 -2.48 13.33 23.10
C ALA A 398 -1.44 13.45 21.97
N ASP A 399 -0.84 14.63 21.78
CA ASP A 399 0.14 14.88 20.71
C ASP A 399 1.42 14.06 20.90
N TRP A 400 1.69 13.64 22.13
CA TRP A 400 2.88 12.88 22.51
C TRP A 400 2.63 11.38 22.64
N ARG A 401 1.39 10.91 22.41
CA ARG A 401 0.99 9.51 22.67
C ARG A 401 1.83 8.51 21.89
N GLU A 402 1.93 8.67 20.57
CA GLU A 402 2.68 7.73 19.72
C GLU A 402 4.17 7.71 20.07
N ALA A 403 4.76 8.89 20.28
CA ALA A 403 6.16 9.01 20.59
C ALA A 403 6.50 8.43 21.98
N ALA A 404 5.63 8.67 22.97
CA ALA A 404 5.73 8.11 24.31
C ALA A 404 5.58 6.59 24.32
N GLU A 405 4.60 6.05 23.58
CA GLU A 405 4.40 4.61 23.43
C GLU A 405 5.55 3.93 22.68
N GLY A 406 6.07 4.57 21.64
CA GLY A 406 7.22 4.09 20.88
C GLY A 406 8.47 3.99 21.74
N LEU A 407 8.73 5.01 22.57
CA LEU A 407 9.86 5.01 23.51
C LEU A 407 9.72 3.95 24.60
N LEU A 408 8.52 3.79 25.19
CA LEU A 408 8.27 2.78 26.21
C LEU A 408 8.35 1.36 25.64
N GLY A 409 7.99 1.15 24.38
CA GLY A 409 8.12 -0.15 23.70
C GLY A 409 7.48 -1.27 24.54
N ARG A 410 8.26 -2.30 24.89
CA ARG A 410 7.80 -3.42 25.75
C ARG A 410 7.62 -3.05 27.23
N ASP A 411 8.18 -1.94 27.70
CA ASP A 411 8.00 -1.48 29.07
C ASP A 411 6.57 -0.98 29.34
N ARG A 412 5.74 -0.80 28.30
CA ARG A 412 4.30 -0.50 28.43
C ARG A 412 3.54 -1.56 29.24
N GLU A 413 3.97 -2.82 29.16
CA GLU A 413 3.42 -3.94 29.93
C GLU A 413 4.32 -4.34 31.12
N ALA A 414 5.24 -3.48 31.52
CA ALA A 414 6.08 -3.77 32.68
C ALA A 414 5.21 -3.92 33.94
N ILE A 415 5.42 -5.02 34.66
CA ILE A 415 4.63 -5.36 35.84
C ILE A 415 5.25 -4.72 37.08
N LEU A 416 4.44 -3.95 37.79
CA LEU A 416 4.72 -3.32 39.06
C LEU A 416 4.14 -4.19 40.19
N VAL A 417 4.93 -4.40 41.23
CA VAL A 417 4.55 -5.08 42.48
C VAL A 417 5.07 -4.27 43.66
N GLU A 418 4.49 -4.47 44.84
CA GLU A 418 4.96 -3.79 46.04
C GLU A 418 6.46 -4.05 46.31
N PRO A 419 7.23 -3.08 46.85
CA PRO A 419 8.68 -3.18 47.04
C PRO A 419 9.11 -4.42 47.85
N GLU A 420 8.27 -4.86 48.77
CA GLU A 420 8.48 -6.06 49.59
C GLU A 420 8.56 -7.33 48.72
N HIS A 421 7.76 -7.40 47.66
CA HIS A 421 7.62 -8.56 46.78
C HIS A 421 8.52 -8.52 45.53
N ALA A 422 9.24 -7.42 45.30
CA ALA A 422 10.04 -7.22 44.08
C ALA A 422 11.06 -8.33 43.80
N SER A 423 11.77 -8.82 44.82
CA SER A 423 12.75 -9.91 44.66
C SER A 423 12.09 -11.22 44.25
N ARG A 424 10.99 -11.57 44.92
CA ARG A 424 10.24 -12.80 44.66
C ARG A 424 9.59 -12.78 43.28
N ALA A 425 9.05 -11.64 42.85
CA ALA A 425 8.46 -11.50 41.52
C ALA A 425 9.49 -11.70 40.38
N VAL A 426 10.73 -11.22 40.57
CA VAL A 426 11.84 -11.45 39.63
C VAL A 426 12.26 -12.92 39.61
N GLU A 427 12.27 -13.61 40.75
CA GLU A 427 12.52 -15.06 40.81
C GLU A 427 11.48 -15.86 40.00
N ILE A 428 10.19 -15.55 40.16
CA ILE A 428 9.09 -16.21 39.44
C ILE A 428 9.20 -15.99 37.93
N LEU A 429 9.54 -14.78 37.49
CA LEU A 429 9.83 -14.49 36.09
C LEU A 429 11.02 -15.32 35.57
N ARG A 430 12.07 -15.48 36.40
CA ARG A 430 13.29 -16.20 36.04
C ARG A 430 13.09 -17.71 35.99
N SER A 431 12.31 -18.29 36.90
CA SER A 431 12.00 -19.72 36.92
C SER A 431 11.09 -20.15 35.76
N GLY A 432 10.22 -19.26 35.28
CA GLY A 432 9.31 -19.50 34.16
C GLY A 432 9.76 -18.90 32.83
N ARG A 433 11.08 -18.89 32.53
CA ARG A 433 11.66 -18.19 31.36
C ARG A 433 11.02 -18.52 30.01
N ASP A 434 10.61 -19.76 29.78
CA ASP A 434 9.97 -20.18 28.52
C ASP A 434 8.50 -19.74 28.44
N SER A 435 7.80 -19.73 29.58
CA SER A 435 6.39 -19.35 29.67
C SER A 435 6.18 -17.83 29.69
N PHE A 436 7.15 -17.07 30.20
CA PHE A 436 7.08 -15.61 30.41
C PHE A 436 8.07 -14.82 29.54
N ARG A 437 8.51 -15.41 28.42
CA ARG A 437 9.53 -14.82 27.55
C ARG A 437 9.14 -13.44 27.05
N GLY A 438 9.89 -12.41 27.44
CA GLY A 438 9.66 -11.03 27.01
C GLY A 438 8.90 -10.16 28.00
N CYS A 439 8.31 -10.74 29.05
CA CYS A 439 7.71 -10.02 30.16
C CYS A 439 8.79 -9.32 31.00
N ARG A 440 8.42 -8.21 31.65
CA ARG A 440 9.31 -7.43 32.52
C ARG A 440 8.66 -7.20 33.87
N VAL A 441 9.43 -7.41 34.93
CA VAL A 441 9.03 -7.07 36.30
C VAL A 441 9.92 -5.92 36.75
N VAL A 442 9.29 -4.84 37.20
CA VAL A 442 9.99 -3.64 37.66
C VAL A 442 10.56 -3.87 39.05
N ASN A 443 11.84 -3.54 39.23
CA ASN A 443 12.45 -3.58 40.56
C ASN A 443 12.04 -2.32 41.34
N THR A 444 10.90 -2.39 42.01
CA THR A 444 10.30 -1.28 42.74
C THR A 444 11.13 -0.80 43.93
N ARG A 445 12.03 -1.64 44.49
CA ARG A 445 12.96 -1.21 45.56
C ARG A 445 13.90 -0.10 45.09
N ARG A 446 14.47 -0.23 43.89
CA ARG A 446 15.39 0.77 43.30
C ARG A 446 14.70 2.09 42.92
N LEU A 447 13.38 2.08 42.76
CA LEU A 447 12.62 3.28 42.39
C LEU A 447 12.37 4.20 43.59
N THR A 448 12.28 3.65 44.80
CA THR A 448 12.10 4.42 46.05
C THR A 448 13.29 5.33 46.39
N GLU A 449 14.47 5.05 45.86
CA GLU A 449 15.72 5.76 46.15
C GLU A 449 15.93 7.03 45.29
N GLN A 450 15.04 7.32 44.33
CA GLN A 450 15.19 8.45 43.41
C GLN A 450 14.60 9.77 43.96
N ARG A 451 15.21 10.88 43.55
CA ARG A 451 14.79 12.24 43.90
C ARG A 451 13.37 12.55 43.35
N SER A 452 12.57 13.25 44.14
CA SER A 452 11.25 13.73 43.75
C SER A 452 11.35 14.96 42.82
N GLY A 453 10.76 14.87 41.63
CA GLY A 453 10.61 16.00 40.71
C GLY A 453 10.72 15.58 39.24
N PHE A 454 10.18 16.42 38.34
CA PHE A 454 10.44 16.33 36.91
C PHE A 454 11.37 17.48 36.52
N GLU A 455 12.34 17.23 35.65
CA GLU A 455 13.00 18.34 34.96
C GLU A 455 11.99 19.00 34.02
N THR A 456 11.91 20.33 34.05
CA THR A 456 10.99 21.10 33.20
C THR A 456 11.31 20.81 31.72
N GLY A 457 10.30 20.36 30.97
CA GLY A 457 10.42 19.95 29.57
C GLY A 457 10.82 18.49 29.34
N SER A 458 10.74 17.63 30.35
CA SER A 458 10.93 16.18 30.23
C SER A 458 9.66 15.48 29.71
N LEU A 459 9.79 14.42 28.93
CA LEU A 459 8.67 13.57 28.49
C LEU A 459 7.87 12.99 29.67
N ALA A 460 8.50 12.86 30.83
CA ALA A 460 7.84 12.39 32.04
C ALA A 460 6.69 13.31 32.50
N THR A 461 6.64 14.59 32.08
CA THR A 461 5.53 15.52 32.41
C THR A 461 4.25 15.25 31.62
N VAL A 462 4.32 14.43 30.57
CA VAL A 462 3.17 14.07 29.71
C VAL A 462 2.30 12.96 30.34
N PHE A 463 2.82 12.26 31.35
CA PHE A 463 2.12 11.15 32.00
C PHE A 463 1.45 11.56 33.31
N ALA A 464 0.27 10.99 33.58
CA ALA A 464 -0.40 10.99 34.88
C ALA A 464 -0.58 9.56 35.40
N SER A 465 -0.48 9.38 36.71
CA SER A 465 -0.85 8.13 37.37
C SER A 465 -1.15 8.40 38.85
N GLU A 466 -2.16 7.72 39.37
CA GLU A 466 -2.47 7.69 40.80
C GLU A 466 -1.51 6.78 41.59
N ASP A 467 -0.76 5.91 40.91
CA ASP A 467 0.19 4.97 41.53
C ASP A 467 1.60 5.61 41.63
N PRO A 468 2.12 5.83 42.86
CA PRO A 468 3.44 6.42 43.06
C PRO A 468 4.58 5.61 42.42
N LEU A 469 4.46 4.28 42.40
CA LEU A 469 5.47 3.38 41.83
C LEU A 469 5.47 3.46 40.30
N ALA A 470 4.29 3.60 39.69
CA ALA A 470 4.17 3.82 38.25
C ALA A 470 4.81 5.16 37.85
N MET A 471 4.51 6.25 38.57
CA MET A 471 5.15 7.54 38.31
C MET A 471 6.67 7.53 38.55
N ALA A 472 7.15 6.76 39.53
CA ALA A 472 8.59 6.60 39.74
C ALA A 472 9.25 5.83 38.57
N PHE A 473 8.60 4.77 38.07
CA PHE A 473 9.10 4.02 36.92
C PHE A 473 9.09 4.84 35.62
N ILE A 474 8.03 5.62 35.37
CA ILE A 474 7.96 6.54 34.24
C ILE A 474 9.11 7.54 34.32
N ARG A 475 9.33 8.18 35.47
CA ARG A 475 10.48 9.08 35.69
C ARG A 475 11.81 8.41 35.40
N PHE A 476 12.01 7.18 35.87
CA PHE A 476 13.23 6.43 35.62
C PHE A 476 13.48 6.19 34.11
N ARG A 477 12.42 5.89 33.34
CA ARG A 477 12.55 5.56 31.91
C ARG A 477 12.53 6.78 30.99
N THR A 478 11.73 7.80 31.29
CA THR A 478 11.48 8.94 30.40
C THR A 478 12.01 10.26 30.94
N GLY A 479 12.51 10.31 32.17
CA GLY A 479 12.97 11.54 32.83
C GLY A 479 14.12 12.25 32.12
N GLN A 480 15.03 11.48 31.49
CA GLN A 480 16.18 12.03 30.75
C GLN A 480 15.84 12.51 29.33
N VAL A 481 14.62 12.26 28.86
CA VAL A 481 14.19 12.55 27.50
C VAL A 481 13.47 13.89 27.48
N ARG A 482 13.97 14.85 26.70
CA ARG A 482 13.37 16.20 26.61
C ARG A 482 12.43 16.32 25.42
N LEU A 483 11.34 17.06 25.59
CA LEU A 483 10.39 17.40 24.53
C LEU A 483 11.06 18.38 23.54
N ALA A 484 10.88 18.14 22.24
CA ALA A 484 11.36 18.99 21.18
C ALA A 484 10.23 19.31 20.18
N ASP A 485 9.98 20.60 19.97
CA ASP A 485 8.88 21.07 19.12
C ASP A 485 9.16 20.92 17.63
N THR A 486 10.43 20.77 17.24
CA THR A 486 10.84 20.63 15.83
C THR A 486 11.96 19.61 15.66
N GLN A 487 12.02 19.00 14.46
CA GLN A 487 13.04 18.01 14.12
C GLN A 487 14.47 18.60 14.10
N ALA A 488 14.62 19.89 13.80
CA ALA A 488 15.91 20.58 13.91
C ALA A 488 16.42 20.64 15.36
N VAL A 489 15.51 20.82 16.32
CA VAL A 489 15.82 20.84 17.77
C VAL A 489 16.14 19.43 18.29
N LEU A 490 15.60 18.38 17.66
CA LEU A 490 15.90 16.98 17.96
C LEU A 490 17.34 16.59 17.55
N LEU A 491 17.81 17.03 16.38
CA LEU A 491 19.14 16.67 15.84
C LEU A 491 20.32 17.35 16.55
N GLY A 492 20.08 18.41 17.33
CA GLY A 492 21.13 19.23 17.94
C GLY A 492 21.68 18.76 19.28
N VAL A 493 21.01 17.83 20.00
CA VAL A 493 21.41 17.38 21.35
C VAL A 493 20.98 15.93 21.59
N ALA A 494 21.79 15.15 22.31
CA ALA A 494 21.43 13.79 22.72
C ALA A 494 20.21 13.79 23.68
N ALA A 495 19.30 12.80 23.51
CA ALA A 495 18.11 12.53 24.32
C ALA A 495 16.96 13.57 24.22
N ARG A 496 16.49 13.86 23.00
CA ARG A 496 15.24 14.58 22.74
C ARG A 496 14.23 13.69 22.01
N LEU A 497 12.95 13.91 22.27
CA LEU A 497 11.83 13.28 21.57
C LEU A 497 11.01 14.36 20.88
N CYS A 498 10.57 14.10 19.66
CA CYS A 498 9.69 15.00 18.92
C CYS A 498 8.39 14.25 18.60
N ALA A 499 7.26 14.93 18.77
CA ALA A 499 5.92 14.36 18.58
C ALA A 499 5.74 13.75 17.17
N THR A 500 6.37 14.34 16.14
CA THR A 500 6.17 13.98 14.72
C THR A 500 7.15 12.93 14.17
N VAL A 501 8.20 12.54 14.91
CA VAL A 501 9.34 11.79 14.32
C VAL A 501 9.21 10.27 14.48
N LEU A 502 8.34 9.78 15.37
CA LEU A 502 8.18 8.33 15.61
C LEU A 502 7.10 7.64 14.76
N THR A 503 6.37 8.38 13.93
CA THR A 503 5.37 7.82 13.01
C THR A 503 5.98 7.06 11.82
N ILE A 504 7.31 7.07 11.65
CA ILE A 504 8.02 6.48 10.48
C ILE A 504 8.72 5.13 10.80
N ALA A 505 8.52 4.55 11.99
CA ALA A 505 9.09 3.24 12.34
C ALA A 505 8.02 2.27 12.86
N GLY A 506 7.12 1.85 11.96
CA GLY A 506 6.18 0.74 12.15
C GLY A 506 6.41 -0.37 11.14
#